data_AF-A0A962D1N1-F1
#
_entry.id   AF-A0A962D1N1-F1
#
_cell.length_a   1.000
_cell.length_b   1.000
_cell.length_c   1.000
_cell.angle_alpha   90.00
_cell.angle_beta   90.00
_cell.angle_gamma   90.00
#
_symmetry.space_group_name_H-M   'P 1'
#
loop_
_entity.id
_entity.type
_entity.pdbx_description
1 polymer ?
#
loop_
_entity_poly.entity_id
_entity_poly.type
_entity_poly.pdbx_seq_one_letter_code
_entity_poly.pdbx_strand_id
1 'polypeptide(L)' 'MGTWSIGHWIVVAIVLVLLFGTKRLKNLGGDLGGAMRDFRKAFKDGGQEEKSEEAPRLQADPPAQASATTEQKEKAS' A
#
# COMPACT_ATOMS: atom_id res chain seq x y z
N MET A 1 -32.61 13.48 -23.55
CA MET A 1 -32.80 12.79 -22.26
C MET A 1 -31.46 12.73 -21.53
N GLY A 2 -30.95 13.88 -21.08
CA GLY A 2 -29.64 14.02 -20.45
C GLY A 2 -29.77 13.69 -18.98
N THR A 3 -29.38 12.47 -18.61
CA THR A 3 -29.49 11.98 -17.24
C THR A 3 -28.49 12.75 -16.38
N TRP A 4 -28.96 13.85 -15.79
CA TRP A 4 -28.35 14.49 -14.63
C TRP A 4 -26.92 15.01 -14.90
N SER A 5 -26.86 16.29 -15.32
CA SER A 5 -25.62 17.07 -15.55
C SER A 5 -24.55 16.81 -14.49
N ILE A 6 -23.26 16.89 -14.86
CA ILE A 6 -22.11 16.66 -13.98
C ILE A 6 -22.21 17.41 -12.63
N GLY A 7 -22.88 18.57 -12.63
CA GLY A 7 -23.15 19.34 -11.41
C GLY A 7 -24.03 18.61 -10.39
N HIS A 8 -24.99 17.79 -10.83
CA HIS A 8 -25.82 16.97 -9.94
C HIS A 8 -24.96 15.96 -9.16
N TRP A 9 -24.04 15.29 -9.84
CA TRP A 9 -23.15 14.31 -9.21
C TRP A 9 -22.25 14.94 -8.14
N ILE A 10 -21.80 16.18 -8.34
CA ILE A 10 -21.04 16.92 -7.33
C ILE A 10 -21.89 17.20 -6.09
N VAL A 11 -23.14 17.66 -6.26
CA VAL A 11 -24.04 17.94 -5.13
C VAL A 11 -24.35 16.66 -4.35
N VAL A 12 -24.61 15.55 -5.04
CA VAL A 12 -24.86 14.25 -4.40
C VAL A 12 -23.63 13.76 -3.63
N ALA A 13 -22.43 13.90 -4.20
CA ALA A 13 -21.19 13.52 -3.53
C ALA A 13 -21.01 14.31 -2.22
N ILE A 14 -21.24 15.62 -2.23
CA ILE A 14 -21.14 16.47 -1.03
C ILE A 14 -22.12 15.99 0.06
N VAL A 15 -23.37 15.72 -0.30
CA VAL A 15 -24.37 15.24 0.66
C VAL A 15 -23.98 13.88 1.26
N LEU A 16 -23.46 12.96 0.46
CA LEU A 16 -22.93 11.67 0.94
C LEU A 16 -21.77 11.88 1.92
N VAL A 17 -20.81 12.76 1.60
CA VAL A 17 -19.69 13.06 2.50
C VAL A 17 -20.18 13.65 3.82
N LEU A 18 -21.18 14.53 3.79
CA LEU A 18 -21.77 15.13 4.99
C LEU A 18 -22.52 14.08 5.84
N LEU A 19 -23.23 13.14 5.21
CA LEU A 19 -23.98 12.10 5.89
C LEU A 19 -23.08 11.04 6.54
N PHE A 20 -22.03 10.61 5.83
CA PHE A 20 -21.05 9.66 6.35
C PHE A 20 -20.03 10.31 7.29
N GLY A 21 -19.86 11.64 7.21
CA GLY A 21 -18.86 12.41 7.91
C GLY A 21 -17.46 12.24 7.32
N THR A 22 -16.66 13.31 7.34
CA THR A 22 -15.30 13.34 6.76
C THR A 22 -14.31 12.40 7.45
N LYS A 23 -14.57 12.02 8.71
CA LYS A 23 -13.69 11.14 9.50
C LYS A 23 -13.67 9.71 8.96
N ARG A 24 -14.83 9.19 8.55
CA ARG A 24 -14.93 7.86 7.92
C ARG A 24 -14.36 7.86 6.52
N LEU A 25 -14.66 8.90 5.73
CA LEU A 25 -14.16 9.04 4.38
C LEU A 25 -12.64 9.21 4.32
N LYS A 26 -12.01 9.87 5.30
CA LYS A 26 -10.56 10.03 5.35
C LYS A 26 -9.83 8.73 5.69
N ASN A 27 -10.35 7.96 6.66
CA ASN A 27 -9.75 6.68 7.03
C ASN A 27 -9.90 5.64 5.90
N LEU A 28 -11.11 5.48 5.35
CA LEU A 28 -11.34 4.52 4.25
C LEU A 28 -10.78 5.00 2.91
N GLY A 29 -10.86 6.30 2.64
CA GLY A 29 -10.35 6.91 1.41
C GLY A 29 -8.83 6.97 1.35
N GLY A 30 -8.14 7.01 2.50
CA GLY A 30 -6.68 6.87 2.55
C GLY A 30 -6.24 5.48 2.10
N ASP A 31 -6.85 4.44 2.65
CA ASP A 31 -6.51 3.04 2.35
C ASP A 31 -6.87 2.66 0.91
N LEU A 32 -8.09 2.98 0.47
CA LEU A 32 -8.55 2.74 -0.90
C LEU A 32 -7.84 3.64 -1.92
N GLY A 33 -7.58 4.89 -1.54
CA GLY A 33 -6.89 5.86 -2.38
C GLY A 33 -5.43 5.52 -2.59
N GLY A 34 -4.75 4.99 -1.58
CA GLY A 34 -3.39 4.46 -1.70
C GLY A 34 -3.32 3.32 -2.72
N ALA A 35 -4.15 2.29 -2.55
CA ALA A 35 -4.20 1.14 -3.47
C ALA A 35 -4.56 1.53 -4.91
N MET A 36 -5.53 2.44 -5.09
CA MET A 36 -5.88 2.99 -6.40
C MET A 36 -4.76 3.85 -7.01
N ARG A 37 -3.97 4.54 -6.18
CA ARG A 37 -2.85 5.38 -6.66
C ARG A 37 -1.74 4.51 -7.23
N ASP A 38 -1.39 3.42 -6.58
CA ASP A 38 -0.40 2.47 -7.09
C ASP A 38 -0.89 1.76 -8.36
N PHE A 39 -2.18 1.42 -8.43
CA PHE A 39 -2.80 0.89 -9.65
C PHE A 39 -2.72 1.91 -10.81
N ARG A 40 -3.07 3.17 -10.56
CA ARG A 40 -2.98 4.23 -11.57
C ARG A 40 -1.54 4.54 -11.96
N LYS A 41 -0.61 4.44 -11.01
CA LYS A 41 0.82 4.61 -11.24
C LYS A 41 1.36 3.49 -12.12
N ALA A 42 1.06 2.22 -11.83
CA ALA A 42 1.41 1.09 -12.68
C ALA A 42 0.81 1.18 -14.10
N PHE A 43 -0.43 1.66 -14.22
CA PHE A 43 -1.07 1.88 -15.51
C PHE A 43 -0.45 3.02 -16.33
N LYS A 44 0.24 3.96 -15.67
CA LYS A 44 0.89 5.12 -16.29
C LYS A 44 2.39 4.88 -16.53
N ASP A 45 3.05 4.14 -15.64
CA ASP A 45 4.45 3.73 -15.70
C ASP A 45 4.67 2.56 -16.69
N GLY A 46 3.61 1.83 -17.06
CA GLY A 46 3.65 0.89 -18.21
C GLY A 46 3.97 1.53 -19.57
N GLY A 47 4.12 2.86 -19.63
CA GLY A 47 4.64 3.60 -20.78
C GLY A 47 5.90 4.44 -20.51
N GLN A 48 6.44 4.44 -19.29
CA GLN A 48 7.64 5.18 -18.96
C GLN A 48 8.33 4.54 -17.75
N GLU A 49 9.31 3.67 -18.02
CA GLU A 49 10.32 3.32 -17.03
C GLU A 49 11.06 4.61 -16.65
N GLU A 50 10.83 5.10 -15.44
CA GLU A 50 11.88 5.43 -14.46
C GLU A 50 11.34 6.27 -13.31
N LYS A 51 11.90 6.00 -12.14
CA LYS A 51 11.91 6.81 -10.93
C LYS A 51 10.72 6.65 -9.97
N SER A 52 10.89 5.71 -9.04
CA SER A 52 10.54 6.00 -7.65
C SER A 52 11.55 5.33 -6.72
N GLU A 53 12.50 6.17 -6.32
CA GLU A 53 13.30 6.12 -5.11
C GLU A 53 12.52 5.56 -3.90
N GLU A 54 13.23 4.72 -3.14
CA GLU A 54 13.03 4.42 -1.72
C GLU A 54 11.71 3.75 -1.28
N ALA A 55 11.69 2.42 -1.33
CA ALA A 55 10.91 1.62 -0.39
C ALA A 55 11.88 1.02 0.66
N PRO A 56 11.59 1.13 1.98
CA PRO A 56 12.49 0.65 3.01
C PRO A 56 12.67 -0.85 2.85
N ARG A 57 13.93 -1.28 2.72
CA ARG A 57 14.26 -2.70 2.72
C ARG A 57 13.84 -3.28 4.06
N LEU A 58 12.80 -4.12 4.04
CA LEU A 58 12.49 -5.00 5.17
C LEU A 58 13.67 -5.95 5.34
N GLN A 59 14.60 -5.57 6.21
CA GLN A 59 15.68 -6.43 6.64
C GLN A 59 15.06 -7.48 7.56
N ALA A 60 14.76 -8.65 7.00
CA ALA A 60 14.48 -9.83 7.79
C ALA A 60 15.80 -10.28 8.42
N ASP A 61 15.98 -9.96 9.69
CA ASP A 61 17.04 -10.52 10.54
C ASP A 61 16.69 -12.01 10.76
N PRO A 62 17.47 -12.99 10.25
CA PRO A 62 17.25 -14.38 10.63
C PRO A 62 17.75 -14.58 12.06
N PRO A 63 16.95 -15.17 12.97
CA PRO A 63 17.40 -15.45 14.33
C PRO A 63 18.40 -16.61 14.28
N ALA A 64 19.69 -16.32 14.17
CA ALA A 64 20.74 -17.29 14.42
C ALA A 64 20.98 -17.42 15.94
N GLN A 65 20.02 -18.03 16.64
CA GLN A 65 20.35 -18.79 17.84
C GLN A 65 20.39 -20.28 17.49
N ALA A 66 21.29 -21.00 18.16
CA ALA A 66 21.48 -22.46 18.15
C ALA A 66 22.38 -23.04 17.05
N SER A 67 23.70 -22.84 17.19
CA SER A 67 24.71 -23.85 16.88
C SER A 67 25.98 -23.60 17.71
N ALA A 68 25.81 -23.56 19.03
CA ALA A 68 26.92 -23.65 19.98
C ALA A 68 26.62 -24.83 20.92
N THR A 69 26.62 -26.05 20.37
CA THR A 69 26.73 -27.32 21.10
C THR A 69 26.68 -28.46 20.11
N THR A 70 27.72 -29.30 20.14
CA THR A 70 27.88 -30.60 19.47
C THR A 70 28.47 -30.58 18.06
N GLU A 71 29.79 -30.37 17.91
CA GLU A 71 30.66 -31.13 16.98
C GLU A 71 32.13 -30.69 17.05
N GLN A 72 32.84 -30.99 18.15
CA GLN A 72 34.32 -31.13 18.11
C GLN A 72 34.86 -31.80 19.39
N LYS A 73 34.32 -32.98 19.69
CA LYS A 73 35.06 -34.04 20.35
C LYS A 73 34.94 -35.22 19.39
N GLU A 74 36.08 -35.83 19.06
CA GLU A 74 36.26 -37.02 18.21
C GLU A 74 36.90 -36.73 16.83
N LYS A 75 37.98 -37.48 16.53
CA LYS A 75 39.03 -37.29 15.49
C LYS A 75 40.04 -36.21 15.85
N ALA A 76 41.29 -36.49 16.21
CA ALA A 76 42.11 -37.69 16.21
C ALA A 76 43.22 -37.41 17.26
N SER A 77 43.64 -38.36 18.12
CA SER A 77 44.57 -39.44 17.76
C SER A 77 45.78 -38.95 16.98
#